data_AF-A0A1W1XZS4-F1
#
_entry.id   AF-A0A1W1XZS4-F1
#
_cell.length_a   1.000
_cell.length_b   1.000
_cell.length_c   1.000
_cell.angle_alpha   90.00
_cell.angle_beta   90.00
_cell.angle_gamma   90.00
#
_symmetry.space_group_name_H-M   'P 1'
#
loop_
_entity.id
_entity.type
_entity.pdbx_description
1 polymer ?
#
loop_
_entity_poly.entity_id
_entity_poly.type
_entity_poly.pdbx_seq_one_letter_code
_entity_poly.pdbx_strand_id
1 'polypeptide(L)' 'MSKPVVDINDLASYAAEVFGNADLAKRWLEASHALLGETPLQRAISPEGLSQVVAILINIEHGLPV' A
#
# COMPACT_ATOMS: atom_id res chain seq x y z
N MET A 1 -3.89 -17.78 6.01
CA MET A 1 -2.75 -17.21 5.25
C MET A 1 -1.99 -16.30 6.18
N SER A 2 -0.68 -16.49 6.33
CA SER A 2 0.17 -15.54 7.06
C SER A 2 0.21 -14.21 6.30
N LYS A 3 0.13 -13.08 6.99
CA LYS A 3 0.31 -11.77 6.35
C LYS A 3 1.71 -11.72 5.69
N PRO A 4 1.84 -11.29 4.42
CA PRO A 4 3.15 -11.06 3.84
C PRO A 4 3.90 -10.02 4.68
N VAL A 5 5.16 -10.31 5.00
CA VAL A 5 6.05 -9.33 5.62
C VAL A 5 6.60 -8.47 4.49
N VAL A 6 5.99 -7.30 4.29
CA VAL A 6 6.42 -6.31 3.29
C VAL A 6 7.31 -5.30 4.00
N ASP A 7 8.53 -5.11 3.51
CA ASP A 7 9.40 -4.00 3.90
C ASP A 7 9.10 -2.76 3.02
N ILE A 8 9.48 -1.57 3.47
CA ILE A 8 9.32 -0.33 2.73
C ILE A 8 9.99 -0.40 1.34
N ASN A 9 11.10 -1.14 1.23
CA ASN A 9 11.81 -1.36 -0.03
C ASN A 9 11.00 -2.17 -1.05
N ASP A 10 10.10 -3.03 -0.58
CA ASP A 10 9.29 -3.92 -1.41
C ASP A 10 7.87 -3.37 -1.67
N LEU A 11 7.49 -2.28 -0.99
CA LEU A 11 6.14 -1.72 -1.04
C LEU A 11 5.70 -1.36 -2.47
N ALA A 12 6.61 -0.82 -3.29
CA ALA A 12 6.31 -0.48 -4.67
C ALA A 12 6.02 -1.72 -5.54
N SER A 13 6.79 -2.79 -5.33
CA SER A 13 6.59 -4.07 -6.02
C SER A 13 5.27 -4.71 -5.59
N TYR A 14 4.98 -4.74 -4.28
CA TYR A 14 3.72 -5.30 -3.78
C TYR A 14 2.50 -4.51 -4.27
N ALA A 15 2.56 -3.18 -4.26
CA ALA A 15 1.50 -2.37 -4.85
C ALA A 15 1.33 -2.67 -6.36
N ALA A 16 2.42 -2.84 -7.11
CA ALA A 16 2.34 -3.19 -8.53
C ALA A 16 1.68 -4.54 -8.78
N GLU A 17 1.88 -5.53 -7.90
CA GLU A 17 1.18 -6.82 -7.94
C GLU A 17 -0.32 -6.64 -7.69
N VAL A 18 -0.70 -5.89 -6.65
CA VAL A 18 -2.10 -5.63 -6.29
C VAL A 18 -2.85 -4.89 -7.41
N PHE A 19 -2.22 -3.88 -8.02
CA PHE A 19 -2.83 -3.12 -9.12
C PHE A 19 -2.65 -3.76 -10.51
N GLY A 20 -1.82 -4.81 -10.63
CA GLY A 20 -1.43 -5.41 -11.90
C GLY A 20 -0.68 -4.47 -12.86
N ASN A 21 -0.26 -3.28 -12.39
CA ASN A 21 0.32 -2.23 -13.19
C ASN A 21 1.20 -1.29 -12.33
N ALA A 22 2.46 -1.16 -12.70
CA ALA A 22 3.43 -0.35 -11.95
C ALA A 22 3.12 1.16 -11.96
N ASP A 23 2.57 1.70 -13.06
CA ASP A 23 2.19 3.12 -13.13
C ASP A 23 1.00 3.43 -12.23
N LEU A 24 0.02 2.52 -12.16
CA LEU A 24 -1.12 2.65 -11.25
C LEU A 24 -0.66 2.56 -9.79
N ALA A 25 0.22 1.62 -9.47
CA ALA A 25 0.81 1.50 -8.14
C ALA A 25 1.55 2.77 -7.72
N LYS A 26 2.41 3.30 -8.61
CA LYS A 26 3.12 4.56 -8.34
C LYS A 26 2.17 5.72 -8.08
N ARG A 27 1.16 5.89 -8.95
CA ARG A 27 0.15 6.95 -8.78
C ARG A 27 -0.59 6.82 -7.46
N TRP A 28 -0.97 5.60 -7.07
CA TRP A 28 -1.65 5.35 -5.81
C TRP A 28 -0.76 5.67 -4.60
N LEU A 29 0.51 5.24 -4.65
CA LEU A 29 1.51 5.47 -3.61
C LEU A 29 1.86 6.95 -3.39
N GLU A 30 1.80 7.76 -4.45
CA GLU A 30 2.12 9.20 -4.44
C GLU A 30 0.89 10.11 -4.28
N ALA A 31 -0.32 9.58 -4.43
CA ALA A 31 -1.55 10.35 -4.26
C ALA A 31 -1.95 10.46 -2.78
N SER A 32 -2.54 11.60 -2.39
CA SER A 32 -3.14 11.74 -1.06
C SER A 32 -4.24 10.71 -0.87
N HIS A 33 -4.16 9.94 0.22
CA HIS A 33 -5.15 8.92 0.56
C HIS A 33 -6.07 9.42 1.66
N ALA A 34 -7.38 9.41 1.43
CA ALA A 34 -8.37 10.00 2.34
C ALA A 34 -8.30 9.44 3.77
N LEU A 35 -8.17 8.12 3.92
CA LEU A 35 -8.04 7.50 5.26
C LEU A 35 -6.71 7.78 5.96
N LEU A 36 -5.64 8.04 5.21
CA LEU A 36 -4.32 8.24 5.78
C LEU A 36 -4.05 9.72 6.06
N GLY A 37 -4.77 10.63 5.41
CA GLY A 37 -4.55 12.09 5.49
C GLY A 37 -3.25 12.56 4.79
N GLU A 38 -2.48 11.63 4.24
CA GLU A 38 -1.21 11.83 3.54
C GLU A 38 -1.07 10.78 2.43
N THR A 39 0.06 10.77 1.71
CA THR A 39 0.29 9.72 0.70
C THR A 39 0.65 8.39 1.36
N PRO A 40 0.34 7.23 0.75
CA PRO A 40 0.79 5.95 1.26
C PRO A 40 2.30 5.88 1.46
N LEU A 41 3.10 6.50 0.57
CA LEU A 41 4.56 6.59 0.74
C LEU A 41 4.98 7.36 1.99
N GLN A 42 4.34 8.51 2.25
CA GLN A 42 4.62 9.29 3.45
C GLN A 42 4.25 8.52 4.71
N ARG A 43 3.09 7.84 4.70
CA ARG A 43 2.65 7.02 5.82
C ARG A 43 3.61 5.85 6.08
N ALA A 44 4.15 5.23 5.05
CA ALA A 44 4.93 4.00 5.16
C ALA A 44 6.36 4.17 5.73
N ILE A 45 6.78 5.40 6.08
CA ILE A 45 8.12 5.64 6.67
C ILE A 45 8.30 5.05 8.07
N SER A 46 7.21 4.73 8.77
CA SER A 46 7.23 4.07 10.07
C SER A 46 6.72 2.63 9.95
N PRO A 47 7.16 1.70 10.83
CA PRO A 47 6.65 0.32 10.82
C PRO A 47 5.13 0.22 10.97
N GLU A 48 4.54 1.07 11.81
CA GLU A 48 3.10 1.13 12.03
C GLU A 48 2.38 1.64 10.78
N GLY A 49 2.90 2.70 10.16
CA GLY A 49 2.33 3.26 8.95
C GLY A 49 2.47 2.32 7.75
N LEU A 50 3.60 1.62 7.60
CA LEU A 50 3.77 0.58 6.60
C LEU A 50 2.74 -0.54 6.80
N SER A 51 2.52 -0.97 8.04
CA SER A 51 1.50 -1.97 8.35
C SER A 51 0.08 -1.52 7.97
N GLN A 52 -0.23 -0.23 8.12
CA GLN A 52 -1.51 0.33 7.68
C GLN A 52 -1.65 0.33 6.16
N VAL A 53 -0.61 0.76 5.44
CA VAL A 53 -0.60 0.79 3.98
C VAL A 53 -0.74 -0.63 3.41
N VAL A 54 0.00 -1.59 3.96
CA VAL A 54 -0.10 -3.01 3.56
C VAL A 54 -1.49 -3.56 3.83
N ALA A 55 -2.13 -3.20 4.95
CA ALA A 55 -3.51 -3.64 5.22
C ALA A 55 -4.51 -3.08 4.19
N ILE A 56 -4.32 -1.84 3.73
CA ILE A 56 -5.13 -1.25 2.66
C ILE A 56 -4.91 -2.00 1.35
N LEU A 57 -3.66 -2.27 0.98
CA LEU A 57 -3.33 -3.03 -0.23
C LEU A 57 -3.95 -4.45 -0.22
N ILE A 58 -3.89 -5.16 0.91
CA ILE A 58 -4.54 -6.48 1.09
C ILE A 58 -6.06 -6.37 0.90
N ASN A 59 -6.69 -5.32 1.41
CA ASN A 59 -8.12 -5.10 1.22
C ASN A 59 -8.44 -4.85 -0.25
N ILE A 60 -7.65 -4.03 -0.95
CA ILE A 60 -7.82 -3.78 -2.39
C ILE A 60 -7.68 -5.09 -3.19
N GLU A 61 -6.67 -5.89 -2.89
CA GLU A 61 -6.41 -7.19 -3.53
C GLU A 61 -7.61 -8.14 -3.41
N HIS A 62 -8.29 -8.13 -2.26
CA HIS A 62 -9.46 -8.96 -1.99
C HIS A 62 -10.80 -8.28 -2.33
N GLY A 63 -10.80 -7.07 -2.90
CA GLY A 63 -12.02 -6.32 -3.22
C GLY A 63 -12.83 -5.88 -2.00
N LEU A 64 -12.16 -5.68 -0.87
CA LEU A 64 -12.74 -5.21 0.39
C LEU A 64 -12.74 -3.68 0.49
N PRO A 65 -13.60 -3.09 1.33
CA PRO A 65 -13.64 -1.63 1.53
C PRO A 65 -12.33 -1.05 2.10
N VAL A 66 -11.94 0.12 1.58
CA VAL A 66 -10.77 0.94 1.97
C VAL A 66 -11.04 2.43 1.82
#